data_AF-A0A1Y3N773-F1
#
_entry.id   AF-A0A1Y3N773-F1
#
_cell.length_a   1.000
_cell.length_b   1.000
_cell.length_c   1.000
_cell.angle_alpha   90.00
_cell.angle_beta   90.00
_cell.angle_gamma   90.00
#
_symmetry.space_group_name_H-M   'P 1'
#
loop_
_entity.id
_entity.type
_entity.pdbx_description
1 polymer ?
#
loop_
_entity_poly.entity_id
_entity_poly.type
_entity_poly.pdbx_seq_one_letter_code
_entity_poly.pdbx_strand_id
1 'polypeptide(L)'
;MKLYLLLLLSIILINNVLGKTWYHKAYTGYYITADKYCKEFFMCKYEFTKFHIFNMGKKYLDDCVNGFGQNVGQIFEDKGVNPFTSCTGKRTMYSGELTLYDCRNSFYNQGHETSFKKISEFNQKVQVSYFTEIDFDRVFSGHGWCKFKEPHGRCGKDNGLSCKKDYCCSKYGYCGNTKDYCNKNQQLRYTSIVSY
;
A
#
# COMPACT_ATOMS: atom_id res chain seq x y z
N MET A 1 -10.74 14.89 42.80
CA MET A 1 -9.44 14.29 42.36
C MET A 1 -9.56 12.90 41.73
N LYS A 2 -10.33 11.93 42.28
CA LYS A 2 -10.43 10.57 41.70
C LYS A 2 -11.02 10.50 40.28
N LEU A 3 -11.98 11.37 39.94
CA LEU A 3 -12.60 11.40 38.61
C LEU A 3 -11.64 11.90 37.51
N TYR A 4 -10.79 12.88 37.82
CA TYR A 4 -9.79 13.40 36.88
C TYR A 4 -8.68 12.37 36.62
N LEU A 5 -8.28 11.61 37.64
CA LEU A 5 -7.31 10.52 37.51
C LEU A 5 -7.85 9.36 36.65
N LEU A 6 -9.13 9.01 36.81
CA LEU A 6 -9.80 8.01 35.97
C LEU A 6 -9.95 8.47 34.51
N LEU A 7 -10.21 9.77 34.27
CA LEU A 7 -10.24 10.37 32.94
C LEU A 7 -8.86 10.44 32.29
N LEU A 8 -7.81 10.77 33.03
CA LEU A 8 -6.44 10.75 32.52
C LEU A 8 -5.99 9.32 32.20
N LEU A 9 -6.31 8.35 33.06
CA LEU A 9 -6.02 6.94 32.81
C LEU A 9 -6.77 6.42 31.58
N SER A 10 -8.04 6.81 31.37
CA SER A 10 -8.79 6.42 30.18
C SER A 10 -8.24 7.08 28.91
N ILE A 11 -7.82 8.36 28.96
CA ILE A 11 -7.17 9.05 27.83
C ILE A 11 -5.82 8.41 27.50
N ILE A 12 -5.00 8.09 28.52
CA ILE A 12 -3.71 7.39 28.34
C ILE A 12 -3.93 5.97 27.77
N LEU A 13 -4.95 5.25 28.25
CA LEU A 13 -5.32 3.93 27.72
C LEU A 13 -5.82 4.00 26.28
N ILE A 14 -6.65 5.00 25.93
CA ILE A 14 -7.11 5.24 24.55
C ILE A 14 -5.93 5.58 23.64
N ASN A 15 -5.00 6.42 24.09
CA ASN A 15 -3.80 6.78 23.31
C ASN A 15 -2.78 5.62 23.20
N ASN A 16 -2.71 4.71 24.19
CA ASN A 16 -1.88 3.50 24.13
C ASN A 16 -2.49 2.40 23.27
N VAL A 17 -3.82 2.25 23.26
CA VAL A 17 -4.54 1.28 22.41
C VAL A 17 -4.62 1.75 20.95
N LEU A 18 -4.64 3.08 20.73
CA LEU A 18 -4.55 3.71 19.40
C LEU A 18 -3.11 4.09 19.03
N GLY A 19 -2.11 3.42 19.60
CA GLY A 19 -0.72 3.60 19.21
C GLY A 19 -0.58 3.28 17.72
N LYS A 20 -0.41 4.32 16.90
CA LYS A 20 -0.09 4.17 15.48
C LYS A 20 1.26 3.46 15.40
N THR A 21 1.24 2.15 15.19
CA THR A 21 2.46 1.38 14.92
C THR A 21 3.13 1.95 13.67
N TRP A 22 4.44 1.84 13.55
CA TRP A 22 5.21 2.30 12.39
C TRP A 22 5.13 1.33 11.19
N TYR A 23 4.33 0.29 11.32
CA TYR A 23 3.96 -0.65 10.27
C TYR A 23 2.47 -1.01 10.38
N HIS A 24 1.91 -1.62 9.35
CA HIS A 24 0.59 -2.24 9.34
C HIS A 24 0.75 -3.76 9.26
N LYS A 25 -0.01 -4.52 10.05
CA LYS A 25 -0.02 -5.98 9.97
C LYS A 25 -1.11 -6.42 9.01
N ALA A 26 -0.71 -6.94 7.86
CA ALA A 26 -1.62 -7.45 6.85
C ALA A 26 -2.38 -8.67 7.37
N TYR A 27 -3.59 -8.90 6.85
CA TYR A 27 -4.42 -10.07 7.20
C TYR A 27 -3.70 -11.41 6.98
N THR A 28 -2.73 -11.43 6.07
CA THR A 28 -2.00 -12.60 5.60
C THR A 28 -0.77 -12.93 6.45
N GLY A 29 -0.54 -12.17 7.52
CA GLY A 29 0.63 -12.33 8.41
C GLY A 29 1.87 -11.52 7.98
N TYR A 30 1.83 -10.86 6.82
CA TYR A 30 2.87 -9.93 6.39
C TYR A 30 2.82 -8.62 7.18
N TYR A 31 3.96 -7.95 7.22
CA TYR A 31 4.12 -6.61 7.76
C TYR A 31 4.31 -5.63 6.61
N ILE A 32 3.59 -4.52 6.64
CA ILE A 32 3.58 -3.48 5.61
C ILE A 32 4.15 -2.20 6.22
N THR A 33 5.19 -1.65 5.61
CA THR A 33 5.75 -0.35 6.02
C THR A 33 6.09 0.50 4.78
N ALA A 34 6.36 1.77 4.99
CA ALA A 34 6.86 2.70 3.98
C ALA A 34 8.16 3.32 4.48
N ASP A 35 8.97 3.84 3.57
CA ASP A 35 10.02 4.76 3.99
C ASP A 35 9.38 6.05 4.56
N LYS A 36 10.12 6.79 5.39
CA LYS A 36 9.62 8.01 6.05
C LYS A 36 9.10 9.11 5.12
N TYR A 37 9.51 9.09 3.85
CA TYR A 37 9.07 10.01 2.80
C TYR A 37 7.91 9.46 1.96
N CYS A 38 7.48 8.22 2.21
CA CYS A 38 6.36 7.58 1.53
C CYS A 38 6.54 7.44 0.00
N LYS A 39 7.79 7.29 -0.44
CA LYS A 39 8.17 7.06 -1.83
C LYS A 39 8.14 5.59 -2.18
N GLU A 40 8.53 4.73 -1.24
CA GLU A 40 8.58 3.28 -1.39
C GLU A 40 7.76 2.59 -0.31
N PHE A 41 7.12 1.48 -0.72
CA PHE A 41 6.40 0.59 0.16
C PHE A 41 7.08 -0.77 0.21
N PHE A 42 7.05 -1.34 1.40
CA PHE A 42 7.73 -2.57 1.71
C PHE A 42 6.77 -3.58 2.31
N MET A 43 6.94 -4.84 1.89
CA MET A 43 6.29 -5.99 2.48
C MET A 43 7.35 -6.88 3.11
N CYS A 44 7.21 -7.14 4.40
CA CYS A 44 8.15 -7.90 5.20
C CYS A 44 7.47 -9.11 5.82
N LYS A 45 8.25 -10.14 6.13
CA LYS A 45 7.71 -11.41 6.64
C LYS A 45 7.76 -11.53 8.16
N TYR A 46 8.75 -10.90 8.78
CA TYR A 46 9.01 -11.07 10.22
C TYR A 46 9.16 -9.73 10.93
N GLU A 47 8.85 -9.75 12.23
CA GLU A 47 9.11 -8.66 13.18
C GLU A 47 10.01 -9.19 14.29
N PHE A 48 11.06 -8.45 14.60
CA PHE A 48 12.02 -8.78 15.64
C PHE A 48 12.33 -7.56 16.51
N THR A 49 12.87 -7.82 17.70
CA THR A 49 13.42 -6.80 18.60
C THR A 49 14.91 -7.05 18.75
N LYS A 50 15.74 -6.04 18.46
CA LYS A 50 17.18 -6.11 18.63
C LYS A 50 17.55 -5.81 20.08
N PHE A 51 18.30 -6.73 20.70
CA PHE A 51 18.85 -6.58 22.04
C PHE A 51 20.38 -6.60 21.94
N HIS A 52 20.98 -5.48 21.57
CA HIS A 52 22.45 -5.32 21.60
C HIS A 52 22.81 -4.15 22.52
N ILE A 53 24.02 -4.18 23.10
CA ILE A 53 24.53 -3.29 24.16
C ILE A 53 24.30 -1.77 23.87
N PHE A 54 24.32 -1.35 22.59
CA PHE A 54 24.10 0.05 22.17
C PHE A 54 22.71 0.34 21.56
N ASN A 55 21.86 -0.68 21.40
CA ASN A 55 20.53 -0.57 20.80
C ASN A 55 19.57 -1.53 21.53
N MET A 56 19.28 -1.24 22.81
CA MET A 56 18.33 -2.03 23.59
C MET A 56 16.90 -1.73 23.12
N GLY A 57 16.19 -2.76 22.65
CA GLY A 57 14.74 -2.71 22.45
C GLY A 57 14.28 -2.16 21.10
N LYS A 58 15.19 -1.90 20.14
CA LYS A 58 14.80 -1.40 18.83
C LYS A 58 14.09 -2.47 18.01
N LYS A 59 12.88 -2.16 17.53
CA LYS A 59 12.13 -3.06 16.64
C LYS A 59 12.60 -2.92 15.19
N TYR A 60 12.56 -4.02 14.46
CA TYR A 60 12.78 -4.05 13.02
C TYR A 60 11.93 -5.11 12.35
N LEU A 61 11.62 -4.88 11.08
CA LEU A 61 11.04 -5.86 10.18
C LEU A 61 12.16 -6.49 9.34
N ASP A 62 12.00 -7.76 8.98
CA ASP A 62 12.99 -8.53 8.23
C ASP A 62 12.34 -9.32 7.08
N ASP A 63 13.18 -9.80 6.15
CA ASP A 63 12.78 -10.40 4.88
C ASP A 63 11.84 -9.45 4.10
N CYS A 64 12.24 -8.18 4.03
CA CYS A 64 11.50 -7.13 3.36
C CYS A 64 11.78 -7.10 1.85
N VAL A 65 10.73 -6.89 1.07
CA VAL A 65 10.81 -6.60 -0.36
C VAL A 65 10.13 -5.28 -0.70
N ASN A 66 10.63 -4.56 -1.69
CA ASN A 66 9.96 -3.38 -2.24
C ASN A 66 8.87 -3.75 -3.28
N GLY A 67 8.17 -2.76 -3.82
CA GLY A 67 7.13 -2.95 -4.84
C GLY A 67 7.61 -3.64 -6.14
N PHE A 68 8.90 -3.60 -6.43
CA PHE A 68 9.53 -4.30 -7.55
C PHE A 68 9.98 -5.73 -7.19
N GLY A 69 9.83 -6.15 -5.93
CA GLY A 69 10.19 -7.48 -5.45
C GLY A 69 11.67 -7.66 -5.15
N GLN A 70 12.44 -6.57 -5.09
CA GLN A 70 13.84 -6.58 -4.69
C GLN A 70 13.93 -6.76 -3.18
N ASN A 71 14.83 -7.63 -2.72
CA ASN A 71 15.10 -7.81 -1.29
C ASN A 71 15.83 -6.57 -0.75
N VAL A 72 15.26 -5.94 0.28
CA VAL A 72 15.83 -4.75 0.94
C VAL A 72 16.30 -5.04 2.37
N GLY A 73 16.28 -6.31 2.79
CA GLY A 73 16.75 -6.77 4.09
C GLY A 73 15.89 -6.26 5.24
N GLN A 74 16.53 -5.59 6.20
CA GLN A 74 15.93 -5.15 7.46
C GLN A 74 15.48 -3.69 7.40
N ILE A 75 14.29 -3.41 7.91
CA ILE A 75 13.78 -2.05 8.10
C ILE A 75 13.61 -1.79 9.59
N PHE A 76 14.32 -0.81 10.12
CA PHE A 76 14.23 -0.44 11.53
C PHE A 76 13.09 0.56 11.77
N GLU A 77 12.55 0.57 12.99
CA GLU A 77 11.41 1.42 13.36
C GLU A 77 11.65 2.93 13.19
N ASP A 78 12.90 3.39 13.23
CA ASP A 78 13.26 4.79 12.99
C ASP A 78 13.33 5.14 11.48
N LYS A 79 13.25 4.14 10.59
CA LYS A 79 13.28 4.30 9.14
C LYS A 79 11.92 4.05 8.48
N GLY A 80 11.11 3.19 9.09
CA GLY A 80 9.79 2.84 8.58
C GLY A 80 8.67 3.70 9.16
N VAL A 81 7.58 3.84 8.40
CA VAL A 81 6.33 4.44 8.85
C VAL A 81 5.12 3.64 8.37
N ASN A 82 4.00 3.72 9.08
CA ASN A 82 2.79 3.01 8.66
C ASN A 82 2.17 3.73 7.46
N PRO A 83 2.03 3.07 6.29
CA PRO A 83 1.60 3.74 5.07
C PRO A 83 0.20 4.33 5.19
N PHE A 84 -0.73 3.62 5.82
CA PHE A 84 -2.14 4.00 5.86
C PHE A 84 -2.45 5.12 6.85
N THR A 85 -1.52 5.43 7.76
CA THR A 85 -1.68 6.52 8.73
C THR A 85 -0.71 7.68 8.52
N SER A 86 0.51 7.40 8.07
CA SER A 86 1.61 8.37 8.02
C SER A 86 1.90 8.88 6.62
N CYS A 87 1.41 8.19 5.58
CA CYS A 87 1.58 8.61 4.19
C CYS A 87 0.35 9.33 3.62
N THR A 88 -0.79 9.31 4.33
CA THR A 88 -1.97 10.11 3.98
C THR A 88 -1.60 11.59 3.89
N GLY A 89 -1.80 12.19 2.72
CA GLY A 89 -1.45 13.60 2.43
C GLY A 89 -0.02 13.83 1.93
N LYS A 90 0.89 12.86 2.11
CA LYS A 90 2.22 12.84 1.44
C LYS A 90 2.15 12.14 0.09
N ARG A 91 1.32 11.11 0.02
CA ARG A 91 0.98 10.37 -1.20
C ARG A 91 -0.55 10.27 -1.28
N THR A 92 -1.08 10.35 -2.50
CA THR A 92 -2.51 10.22 -2.73
C THR A 92 -2.96 8.82 -2.33
N MET A 93 -3.79 8.76 -1.29
CA MET A 93 -4.44 7.53 -0.86
C MET A 93 -5.89 7.58 -1.33
N TYR A 94 -6.30 6.54 -2.03
CA TYR A 94 -7.66 6.38 -2.50
C TYR A 94 -8.43 5.48 -1.53
N SER A 95 -9.75 5.58 -1.56
CA SER A 95 -10.62 4.65 -0.85
C SER A 95 -11.84 4.35 -1.71
N GLY A 96 -12.31 3.11 -1.65
CA GLY A 96 -13.51 2.71 -2.36
C GLY A 96 -13.75 1.21 -2.31
N GLU A 97 -14.83 0.79 -2.96
CA GLU A 97 -15.18 -0.61 -3.08
C GLU A 97 -14.43 -1.25 -4.25
N LEU A 98 -13.54 -2.21 -3.96
CA LEU A 98 -12.84 -2.98 -4.98
C LEU A 98 -13.10 -4.47 -4.78
N THR A 99 -13.19 -5.22 -5.88
CA THR A 99 -12.97 -6.67 -5.80
C THR A 99 -11.47 -6.90 -5.89
N LEU A 100 -10.85 -7.26 -4.77
CA LEU A 100 -9.42 -7.58 -4.74
C LEU A 100 -9.24 -9.07 -5.04
N TYR A 101 -8.18 -9.40 -5.76
CA TYR A 101 -7.77 -10.77 -5.98
C TYR A 101 -6.28 -10.90 -6.27
N ASP A 102 -5.79 -12.14 -6.20
CA ASP A 102 -4.40 -12.49 -6.52
C ASP A 102 -3.38 -11.56 -5.82
N CYS A 103 -3.44 -11.43 -4.50
CA CYS A 103 -2.57 -10.51 -3.76
C CYS A 103 -1.14 -11.06 -3.66
N ARG A 104 -0.17 -10.20 -3.98
CA ARG A 104 1.26 -10.51 -4.07
C ARG A 104 2.09 -9.61 -3.15
N ASN A 105 3.33 -10.02 -2.89
CA ASN A 105 4.29 -9.25 -2.10
C ASN A 105 4.90 -8.06 -2.87
N SER A 106 4.82 -8.08 -4.19
CA SER A 106 5.27 -7.02 -5.09
C SER A 106 4.32 -6.91 -6.27
N PHE A 107 4.29 -5.74 -6.94
CA PHE A 107 3.45 -5.57 -8.12
C PHE A 107 4.14 -6.04 -9.40
N TYR A 108 5.48 -6.06 -9.42
CA TYR A 108 6.27 -6.44 -10.58
C TYR A 108 6.93 -7.80 -10.39
N ASN A 109 6.94 -8.61 -11.46
CA ASN A 109 7.64 -9.87 -11.54
C ASN A 109 8.98 -9.64 -12.26
N GLN A 110 10.06 -9.49 -11.50
CA GLN A 110 11.41 -9.30 -12.05
C GLN A 110 12.11 -10.61 -12.39
N GLY A 111 11.47 -11.77 -12.20
CA GLY A 111 12.14 -13.06 -12.31
C GLY A 111 13.06 -13.38 -11.13
N HIS A 112 13.05 -12.55 -10.08
CA HIS A 112 13.69 -12.86 -8.80
C HIS A 112 12.80 -13.78 -7.98
N GLU A 113 13.40 -14.76 -7.28
CA GLU A 113 12.68 -15.67 -6.38
C GLU A 113 11.92 -14.94 -5.28
N THR A 114 12.35 -13.74 -4.89
CA THR A 114 11.72 -12.89 -3.88
C THR A 114 10.54 -12.08 -4.41
N SER A 115 10.35 -12.00 -5.73
CA SER A 115 9.33 -11.16 -6.36
C SER A 115 8.04 -11.93 -6.67
N PHE A 116 6.92 -11.21 -6.69
CA PHE A 116 5.60 -11.68 -7.15
C PHE A 116 5.09 -12.93 -6.43
N LYS A 117 5.57 -13.18 -5.21
CA LYS A 117 5.14 -14.30 -4.36
C LYS A 117 3.67 -14.13 -4.03
N LYS A 118 2.93 -15.22 -4.19
CA LYS A 118 1.53 -15.27 -3.80
C LYS A 118 1.45 -15.13 -2.28
N ILE A 119 0.75 -14.10 -1.83
CA ILE A 119 0.49 -13.87 -0.41
C ILE A 119 -0.89 -14.43 -0.05
N SER A 120 -1.89 -14.17 -0.89
CA SER A 120 -3.22 -14.74 -0.70
C SER A 120 -4.01 -14.81 -2.01
N GLU A 121 -4.88 -15.82 -2.08
CA GLU A 121 -6.01 -15.82 -2.99
C GLU A 121 -7.14 -15.06 -2.32
N PHE A 122 -7.36 -13.84 -2.78
CA PHE A 122 -8.53 -13.06 -2.42
C PHE A 122 -9.50 -13.09 -3.62
N ASN A 123 -10.80 -13.09 -3.38
CA ASN A 123 -11.80 -12.89 -4.43
C ASN A 123 -13.06 -12.31 -3.80
N GLN A 124 -12.87 -11.23 -3.06
CA GLN A 124 -13.93 -10.60 -2.29
C GLN A 124 -13.97 -9.11 -2.61
N LYS A 125 -15.20 -8.62 -2.60
CA LYS A 125 -15.52 -7.20 -2.68
C LYS A 125 -15.32 -6.59 -1.29
N VAL A 126 -14.46 -5.59 -1.20
CA VAL A 126 -14.07 -4.95 0.07
C VAL A 126 -14.06 -3.44 -0.06
N GLN A 127 -14.44 -2.77 1.02
CA GLN A 127 -14.12 -1.36 1.22
C GLN A 127 -12.65 -1.26 1.64
N VAL A 128 -11.84 -0.62 0.80
CA VAL A 128 -10.38 -0.64 0.98
C VAL A 128 -9.78 0.72 0.71
N SER A 129 -8.83 1.11 1.56
CA SER A 129 -7.90 2.21 1.28
C SER A 129 -6.66 1.67 0.59
N TYR A 130 -6.23 2.34 -0.47
CA TYR A 130 -5.16 1.85 -1.31
C TYR A 130 -4.33 2.97 -1.95
N PHE A 131 -3.13 2.60 -2.34
CA PHE A 131 -2.24 3.39 -3.18
C PHE A 131 -2.11 2.71 -4.55
N THR A 132 -1.78 3.49 -5.57
CA THR A 132 -1.57 2.98 -6.94
C THR A 132 -0.17 3.31 -7.41
N GLU A 133 0.38 2.45 -8.26
CA GLU A 133 1.59 2.74 -9.02
C GLU A 133 1.24 2.88 -10.50
N ILE A 134 1.85 3.86 -11.15
CA ILE A 134 1.61 4.16 -12.55
C ILE A 134 2.09 2.96 -13.39
N ASP A 135 1.33 2.62 -14.43
CA ASP A 135 1.59 1.52 -15.36
C ASP A 135 1.51 0.09 -14.77
N PHE A 136 1.03 -0.07 -13.53
CA PHE A 136 0.82 -1.37 -12.91
C PHE A 136 -0.66 -1.68 -12.67
N ASP A 137 -1.06 -2.95 -12.86
CA ASP A 137 -2.44 -3.44 -12.76
C ASP A 137 -2.83 -3.87 -11.32
N ARG A 138 -2.11 -3.34 -10.33
CA ARG A 138 -2.24 -3.71 -8.91
C ARG A 138 -2.34 -2.49 -8.03
N VAL A 139 -3.14 -2.61 -6.98
CA VAL A 139 -3.22 -1.61 -5.91
C VAL A 139 -2.48 -2.11 -4.67
N PHE A 140 -1.84 -1.20 -3.96
CA PHE A 140 -1.25 -1.48 -2.66
C PHE A 140 -2.27 -1.21 -1.56
N SER A 141 -2.65 -2.25 -0.82
CA SER A 141 -3.61 -2.16 0.28
C SER A 141 -3.09 -2.89 1.51
N GLY A 142 -3.86 -2.89 2.60
CA GLY A 142 -3.58 -3.73 3.77
C GLY A 142 -3.51 -5.24 3.47
N HIS A 143 -3.92 -5.67 2.28
CA HIS A 143 -3.79 -7.05 1.80
C HIS A 143 -2.54 -7.30 0.93
N GLY A 144 -1.71 -6.28 0.70
CA GLY A 144 -0.56 -6.31 -0.19
C GLY A 144 -0.85 -5.75 -1.59
N TRP A 145 -0.06 -6.18 -2.59
CA TRP A 145 -0.22 -5.79 -3.99
C TRP A 145 -1.22 -6.67 -4.70
N CYS A 146 -2.48 -6.24 -4.69
CA CYS A 146 -3.59 -7.03 -5.21
C CYS A 146 -3.95 -6.60 -6.63
N LYS A 147 -4.23 -7.57 -7.51
CA LYS A 147 -5.04 -7.26 -8.68
C LYS A 147 -6.41 -6.81 -8.20
N PHE A 148 -7.03 -5.97 -8.99
CA PHE A 148 -8.34 -5.46 -8.67
C PHE A 148 -9.26 -5.55 -9.88
N LYS A 149 -10.55 -5.62 -9.59
CA LYS A 149 -11.61 -5.34 -10.52
C LYS A 149 -12.48 -4.28 -9.86
N GLU A 150 -12.56 -3.14 -10.51
CA GLU A 150 -13.42 -2.06 -10.07
C GLU A 150 -14.87 -2.35 -10.52
N PRO A 151 -15.89 -2.07 -9.69
CA PRO A 151 -17.28 -2.15 -10.09
C PRO A 151 -17.63 -1.12 -11.19
N HIS A 152 -17.98 -1.59 -12.40
CA HIS A 152 -18.31 -0.73 -13.56
C HIS A 152 -17.12 -0.24 -14.40
N GLY A 153 -15.89 -0.63 -14.06
CA GLY A 153 -14.71 -0.42 -14.91
C GLY A 153 -14.21 1.03 -14.92
N ARG A 154 -14.36 1.73 -13.80
CA ARG A 154 -13.85 3.09 -13.60
C ARG A 154 -12.33 3.14 -13.58
N CYS A 155 -11.81 4.28 -13.99
CA CYS A 155 -10.40 4.60 -14.01
C CYS A 155 -10.19 6.12 -13.91
N GLY A 156 -8.94 6.54 -13.76
CA GLY A 156 -8.56 7.94 -13.84
C GLY A 156 -8.26 8.57 -12.47
N LYS A 157 -8.08 9.89 -12.48
CA LYS A 157 -7.47 10.63 -11.37
C LYS A 157 -8.17 10.44 -10.04
N ASP A 158 -9.50 10.35 -10.08
CA ASP A 158 -10.35 10.36 -8.89
C ASP A 158 -10.21 9.07 -8.06
N ASN A 159 -9.78 7.97 -8.69
CA ASN A 159 -9.52 6.70 -8.02
C ASN A 159 -8.07 6.18 -8.22
N GLY A 160 -7.27 6.87 -9.04
CA GLY A 160 -5.88 6.50 -9.35
C GLY A 160 -5.73 5.19 -10.10
N LEU A 161 -6.83 4.57 -10.54
CA LEU A 161 -6.84 3.26 -11.15
C LEU A 161 -6.51 3.36 -12.64
N SER A 162 -5.63 2.47 -13.07
CA SER A 162 -5.33 2.25 -14.48
C SER A 162 -6.22 1.15 -15.05
N CYS A 163 -6.47 1.22 -16.35
CA CYS A 163 -7.16 0.14 -17.05
C CYS A 163 -6.24 -1.07 -17.21
N LYS A 164 -6.85 -2.25 -17.39
CA LYS A 164 -6.09 -3.44 -17.78
C LYS A 164 -5.26 -3.18 -19.04
N LYS A 165 -4.21 -3.98 -19.22
CA LYS A 165 -3.38 -3.94 -20.42
C LYS A 165 -4.25 -3.92 -21.69
N ASP A 166 -3.86 -3.07 -22.64
CA ASP A 166 -4.54 -2.86 -23.93
C ASP A 166 -5.91 -2.16 -23.85
N TYR A 167 -6.30 -1.64 -22.68
CA TYR A 167 -7.48 -0.80 -22.50
C TYR A 167 -7.07 0.64 -22.14
N CYS A 168 -7.87 1.60 -22.54
CA CYS A 168 -7.66 3.02 -22.30
C CYS A 168 -8.70 3.57 -21.32
N CYS A 169 -8.29 4.56 -20.55
CA CYS A 169 -9.20 5.32 -19.71
C CYS A 169 -9.81 6.46 -20.51
N SER A 170 -11.12 6.40 -20.78
CA SER A 170 -11.85 7.48 -21.44
C SER A 170 -11.84 8.75 -20.59
N LYS A 171 -12.12 9.90 -21.23
CA LYS A 171 -12.33 11.18 -20.52
C LYS A 171 -13.47 11.14 -19.47
N TYR A 172 -14.35 10.14 -19.55
CA TYR A 172 -15.44 9.93 -18.61
C TYR A 172 -15.06 9.02 -17.43
N GLY A 173 -13.79 8.60 -17.36
CA GLY A 173 -13.27 7.77 -16.27
C GLY A 173 -13.73 6.32 -16.35
N TYR A 174 -13.83 5.77 -17.56
CA TYR A 174 -14.17 4.36 -17.79
C TYR A 174 -13.17 3.69 -18.73
N CYS A 175 -12.91 2.41 -18.48
CA CYS A 175 -12.03 1.58 -19.29
C CYS A 175 -12.74 1.01 -20.52
N GLY A 176 -12.08 1.07 -21.67
CA GLY A 176 -12.55 0.48 -22.93
C GLY A 176 -11.42 0.44 -23.96
N ASN A 177 -11.65 -0.22 -25.09
CA ASN A 177 -10.65 -0.44 -26.14
C ASN A 177 -11.09 0.11 -27.51
N THR A 178 -12.21 0.83 -27.58
CA THR A 178 -12.65 1.50 -28.81
C THR A 178 -12.01 2.89 -28.91
N LYS A 179 -12.15 3.54 -30.09
CA LYS A 179 -11.62 4.89 -30.31
C LYS A 179 -12.13 5.91 -29.28
N ASP A 180 -13.38 5.80 -28.85
CA ASP A 180 -13.99 6.71 -27.87
C ASP A 180 -13.28 6.68 -26.50
N TYR A 181 -12.60 5.58 -26.20
CA TYR A 181 -11.81 5.40 -24.99
C TYR A 181 -10.32 5.69 -25.24
N CYS A 182 -9.81 5.37 -26.43
CA CYS A 182 -8.39 5.37 -26.77
C CYS A 182 -7.93 6.55 -27.64
N ASN A 183 -8.73 7.62 -27.77
CA ASN A 183 -8.36 8.78 -28.59
C ASN A 183 -7.01 9.37 -28.14
N LYS A 184 -6.11 9.67 -29.08
CA LYS A 184 -4.70 10.07 -28.81
C LYS A 184 -4.55 11.31 -27.91
N ASN A 185 -5.52 12.22 -27.92
CA ASN A 185 -5.53 13.41 -27.04
C ASN A 185 -5.95 13.08 -25.59
N GLN A 186 -6.32 11.83 -25.32
CA GLN A 186 -6.79 11.33 -24.03
C GLN A 186 -5.86 10.26 -23.46
N GLN A 187 -4.70 10.07 -24.08
CA GLN A 187 -3.60 9.32 -23.49
C GLN A 187 -2.99 10.15 -22.36
N LEU A 188 -3.76 10.40 -21.31
CA LEU A 188 -3.21 10.44 -19.97
C LEU A 188 -2.77 9.00 -19.61
N ARG A 189 -1.78 8.48 -20.35
CA ARG A 189 -0.62 7.94 -19.65
C ARG A 189 -0.20 9.09 -18.76
N TYR A 190 -0.22 8.93 -17.45
CA TYR A 190 0.05 10.00 -16.51
C TYR A 190 1.48 10.54 -16.71
N THR A 191 1.67 11.39 -17.72
CA THR A 191 2.81 12.26 -17.89
C THR A 191 2.37 13.60 -17.35
N SER A 192 2.62 13.84 -16.06
CA SER A 192 3.00 15.15 -15.50
C SER A 192 3.16 15.07 -13.97
N ILE A 193 4.41 15.29 -13.55
CA ILE A 193 4.90 15.73 -12.23
C ILE A 193 5.29 14.64 -11.21
N VAL A 194 6.52 14.12 -11.35
CA VAL A 194 7.56 14.39 -10.34
C VAL A 194 8.80 14.85 -11.11
N SER A 195 8.95 16.16 -11.27
CA SER A 195 10.27 16.73 -11.57
C SER A 195 11.12 16.58 -10.31
N TYR A 196 12.38 16.17 -10.50
CA TYR A 196 13.41 16.00 -9.46
C TYR A 196 13.51 17.18 -8.50
#